data_AF-A0A7G7GBA2-F1
#
_entry.id   AF-A0A7G7GBA2-F1
#
_cell.length_a   1.000
_cell.length_b   1.000
_cell.length_c   1.000
_cell.angle_alpha   90.00
_cell.angle_beta   90.00
_cell.angle_gamma   90.00
#
_symmetry.space_group_name_H-M   'P 1'
#
loop_
_entity.id
_entity.type
_entity.pdbx_description
1 polymer ?
#
loop_
_entity_poly.entity_id
_entity_poly.type
_entity_poly.pdbx_seq_one_letter_code
_entity_poly.pdbx_strand_id
1 'polypeptide(L)' 'MKDINPETLHEFFNRIPSIRRLEKEAGMAEGSLAKMVRGKKIITEKTKMRLKPLLEKYNF' A
#
# COMPACT_ATOMS: atom_id res chain seq x y z
N MET A 1 2.43 -14.87 -6.51
CA MET A 1 1.99 -13.58 -5.92
C MET A 1 2.74 -13.42 -4.62
N LYS A 2 3.47 -12.30 -4.42
CA LYS A 2 4.14 -12.04 -3.14
C LYS A 2 3.09 -11.73 -2.06
N ASP A 3 3.29 -12.22 -0.84
CA ASP A 3 2.47 -11.84 0.31
C ASP A 3 2.60 -10.34 0.59
N ILE A 4 1.47 -9.64 0.76
CA ILE A 4 1.44 -8.21 1.11
C ILE A 4 1.84 -8.07 2.58
N ASN A 5 3.11 -7.75 2.81
CA ASN A 5 3.70 -7.49 4.12
C ASN A 5 4.29 -6.06 4.19
N PRO A 6 4.68 -5.56 5.37
CA PRO A 6 5.23 -4.21 5.50
C PRO A 6 6.49 -3.96 4.66
N GLU A 7 7.33 -4.98 4.46
CA GLU A 7 8.57 -4.88 3.69
C GLU A 7 8.30 -4.75 2.18
N THR A 8 7.40 -5.58 1.63
CA THR A 8 6.96 -5.48 0.22
C THR A 8 6.26 -4.16 -0.05
N LEU A 9 5.46 -3.66 0.91
CA LEU A 9 4.88 -2.32 0.80
C LEU A 9 5.98 -1.25 0.80
N HIS A 10 7.00 -1.38 1.63
CA HIS A 10 8.12 -0.45 1.66
C HIS A 10 8.88 -0.42 0.32
N GLU A 11 9.18 -1.58 -0.25
CA GLU A 11 9.79 -1.69 -1.59
C GLU A 11 8.90 -1.08 -2.69
N PHE A 12 7.59 -1.35 -2.65
CA PHE A 12 6.61 -0.81 -3.58
C PHE A 12 6.56 0.71 -3.53
N PHE A 13 6.51 1.28 -2.33
CA PHE A 13 6.45 2.73 -2.15
C PHE A 13 7.76 3.43 -2.52
N ASN A 14 8.92 2.77 -2.39
CA ASN A 14 10.18 3.31 -2.90
C ASN A 14 10.21 3.40 -4.43
N ARG A 15 9.45 2.55 -5.13
CA ARG A 15 9.35 2.57 -6.60
C ARG A 15 8.32 3.56 -7.13
N ILE A 16 7.43 4.08 -6.28
CA ILE A 16 6.32 4.94 -6.71
C ILE A 16 6.52 6.35 -6.16
N PRO A 17 6.54 7.38 -7.03
CA PRO A 17 6.91 8.74 -6.64
C PRO A 17 5.96 9.42 -5.63
N SER A 18 4.77 8.86 -5.34
CA SER A 18 3.89 9.45 -4.33
C SER A 18 2.94 8.43 -3.67
N ILE A 19 3.25 8.08 -2.41
CA ILE A 19 2.35 7.33 -1.51
C ILE A 19 0.97 8.02 -1.43
N ARG A 20 0.94 9.36 -1.41
CA ARG A 20 -0.29 10.15 -1.35
C ARG A 20 -1.21 9.91 -2.55
N ARG A 21 -0.63 9.75 -3.75
CA ARG A 21 -1.40 9.42 -4.96
C ARG A 21 -1.99 8.02 -4.87
N LEU A 22 -1.25 7.05 -4.32
CA LEU A 22 -1.73 5.69 -4.10
C LEU A 22 -2.87 5.65 -3.09
N GLU A 23 -2.78 6.43 -2.00
CA GLU A 23 -3.87 6.55 -1.02
C GLU A 23 -5.14 7.08 -1.67
N LYS A 24 -5.02 8.10 -2.53
CA LYS A 24 -6.14 8.67 -3.27
C LYS A 24 -6.74 7.67 -4.25
N GLU A 25 -5.93 6.96 -5.03
CA GLU A 25 -6.41 5.92 -5.96
C GLU A 25 -7.03 4.72 -5.23
N ALA A 26 -6.53 4.36 -4.05
CA ALA A 26 -7.05 3.28 -3.20
C ALA A 26 -8.32 3.67 -2.40
N GLY A 27 -8.77 4.93 -2.46
CA GLY A 27 -9.84 5.45 -1.61
C GLY A 27 -9.51 5.32 -0.11
N MET A 28 -8.23 5.49 0.24
CA MET A 28 -7.71 5.40 1.60
C MET A 28 -7.51 6.79 2.21
N ALA A 29 -7.66 6.87 3.53
CA ALA A 29 -7.40 8.11 4.27
C ALA A 29 -5.91 8.47 4.20
N GLU A 30 -5.62 9.77 4.08
CA GLU A 30 -4.27 10.30 4.00
C GLU A 30 -3.39 9.83 5.18
N GLY A 31 -2.19 9.36 4.88
CA GLY A 31 -1.25 8.79 5.84
C GLY A 31 -1.58 7.39 6.34
N SER A 32 -2.65 6.74 5.84
CA SER A 32 -2.96 5.35 6.19
C SER A 32 -1.87 4.39 5.76
N LEU A 33 -1.35 4.51 4.54
CA LEU A 33 -0.29 3.64 4.02
C LEU A 33 1.02 3.91 4.76
N ALA A 34 1.34 5.19 5.02
CA ALA A 34 2.52 5.54 5.81
C ALA A 34 2.47 4.93 7.23
N LYS A 35 1.30 4.88 7.86
CA LYS A 35 1.11 4.21 9.15
C LYS A 35 1.28 2.69 9.06
N MET A 36 0.85 2.07 7.95
CA MET A 36 1.02 0.63 7.73
C MET A 36 2.49 0.24 7.53
N VAL A 37 3.22 1.01 6.73
CA VAL A 37 4.67 0.82 6.50
C VAL A 37 5.44 0.92 7.81
N ARG A 38 5.07 1.87 8.68
CA ARG A 38 5.69 2.08 9.99
C ARG A 38 5.22 1.08 11.06
N GLY A 39 4.42 0.07 10.71
CA GLY A 39 3.85 -0.89 11.65
C GLY A 39 2.84 -0.29 12.66
N LYS A 40 2.44 0.97 12.48
CA LYS A 40 1.49 1.68 13.38
C LYS A 40 0.02 1.41 13.04
N LYS A 41 -0.25 0.67 11.97
CA LYS A 41 -1.60 0.30 11.52
C LYS A 41 -1.57 -1.11 10.93
N ILE A 42 -2.47 -1.96 11.40
CA ILE A 42 -2.60 -3.35 10.93
C ILE A 42 -3.11 -3.36 9.48
N ILE A 43 -2.50 -4.19 8.65
CA ILE A 43 -2.94 -4.47 7.29
C ILE A 43 -4.09 -5.48 7.37
N THR A 44 -5.31 -4.98 7.21
CA THR A 44 -6.52 -5.81 7.21
C THR A 44 -6.81 -6.38 5.82
N GLU A 45 -7.64 -7.42 5.73
CA GLU A 45 -8.10 -7.96 4.43
C GLU A 45 -8.78 -6.89 3.55
N LYS A 46 -9.57 -6.00 4.17
CA LYS A 46 -10.14 -4.83 3.48
C LYS A 46 -9.08 -3.93 2.86
N THR A 47 -7.94 -3.78 3.54
CA THR A 47 -6.81 -2.99 3.04
C THR A 47 -6.12 -3.71 1.88
N LYS A 48 -5.88 -5.02 2.01
CA LYS A 48 -5.28 -5.83 0.94
C LYS A 48 -6.14 -5.78 -0.33
N MET A 49 -7.46 -5.90 -0.22
CA MET A 49 -8.37 -5.79 -1.36
C MET A 49 -8.30 -4.43 -2.06
N ARG A 50 -8.10 -3.33 -1.31
CA ARG A 50 -7.93 -1.98 -1.89
C ARG A 50 -6.57 -1.78 -2.56
N LEU A 51 -5.52 -2.38 -2.00
CA LEU A 51 -4.15 -2.26 -2.52
C LEU A 51 -3.86 -3.21 -3.68
N LYS A 52 -4.51 -4.37 -3.73
CA LYS A 52 -4.31 -5.38 -4.78
C LYS A 52 -4.37 -4.80 -6.22
N PRO A 53 -5.40 -4.05 -6.64
CA PRO A 53 -5.45 -3.51 -7.99
C PRO A 53 -4.35 -2.48 -8.26
N LEU A 54 -3.84 -1.80 -7.22
CA LEU A 54 -2.70 -0.89 -7.36
C LEU A 54 -1.40 -1.66 -7.54
N LEU A 55 -1.17 -2.70 -6.73
CA LEU A 55 0.02 -3.55 -6.88
C LEU A 55 0.07 -4.16 -8.28
N GLU A 56 -1.06 -4.69 -8.77
CA GLU A 56 -1.17 -5.23 -10.15
C GLU A 56 -0.91 -4.15 -11.22
N LYS A 57 -1.49 -2.95 -11.08
CA LYS A 57 -1.28 -1.82 -12.02
C LYS A 57 0.18 -1.41 -12.16
N TYR A 58 0.97 -1.55 -11.10
CA TYR A 58 2.37 -1.17 -11.06
C TYR A 58 3.32 -2.38 -11.16
N ASN A 59 2.82 -3.56 -11.59
CA ASN A 59 3.57 -4.81 -11.77
C ASN A 59 4.34 -5.26 -10.50
N PHE A 60 3.70 -5.16 -9.34
CA PHE A 60 4.27 -5.55 -8.06
C PHE A 60 3.73 -6.90 -7.55
#